data_AF-A0A953K0M4-F1
#
_entry.id   AF-A0A953K0M4-F1
#
_cell.length_a   1.000
_cell.length_b   1.000
_cell.length_c   1.000
_cell.angle_alpha   90.00
_cell.angle_beta   90.00
_cell.angle_gamma   90.00
#
_symmetry.space_group_name_H-M   'P 1'
#
loop_
_entity.id
_entity.type
_entity.pdbx_description
1 polymer ?
#
loop_
_entity_poly.entity_id
_entity_poly.type
_entity_poly.pdbx_seq_one_letter_code
_entity_poly.pdbx_strand_id
1 'polypeptide(L)' 'MGYQIEKDNVYQVGTRIFAYEAPEQPLVITKYYQRIYYCTIPGENSSRTLAYFEAELIPPVPAP' A
#
# COMPACT_ATOMS: atom_id res chain seq x y z
N MET A 1 9.32 -30.64 1.55
CA MET A 1 8.80 -29.50 0.77
C MET A 1 8.93 -28.25 1.63
N GLY A 2 9.77 -27.29 1.24
CA GLY A 2 9.82 -26.01 1.94
C GLY A 2 8.62 -25.18 1.50
N TYR A 3 7.65 -24.98 2.39
CA TYR A 3 6.58 -24.01 2.15
C TYR A 3 7.23 -22.63 2.24
N GLN A 4 7.55 -22.02 1.09
CA GLN A 4 7.84 -20.61 1.04
C GLN A 4 6.59 -19.90 1.54
N ILE A 5 6.67 -19.33 2.75
CA ILE A 5 5.63 -18.50 3.31
C ILE A 5 5.63 -17.24 2.44
N GLU A 6 4.76 -17.19 1.44
CA GLU A 6 4.50 -16.00 0.67
C GLU A 6 4.11 -14.90 1.68
N LYS A 7 4.96 -13.88 1.82
CA LYS A 7 4.65 -12.72 2.64
C LYS A 7 3.55 -11.94 1.92
N ASP A 8 2.31 -12.33 2.17
CA ASP A 8 1.13 -11.70 1.61
C ASP A 8 1.04 -10.21 2.00
N ASN A 9 1.60 -9.81 3.15
CA ASN A 9 1.57 -8.42 3.63
C ASN A 9 2.99 -7.84 3.75
N VAL A 10 3.45 -7.19 2.70
CA VAL A 10 4.76 -6.52 2.63
C VAL A 10 4.71 -5.14 3.31
N TYR A 11 3.60 -4.41 3.20
CA TYR A 11 3.50 -3.02 3.66
C TYR A 11 2.58 -2.87 4.87
N GLN A 12 3.09 -2.29 5.95
CA GLN A 12 2.32 -2.13 7.19
C GLN A 12 1.27 -1.01 7.08
N VAL A 13 0.17 -1.14 7.83
CA VAL A 13 -0.81 -0.06 8.01
C VAL A 13 -0.12 1.17 8.64
N GLY A 14 -0.43 2.35 8.13
CA GLY A 14 0.22 3.62 8.46
C GLY A 14 1.41 3.96 7.57
N THR A 15 1.87 3.01 6.72
CA THR A 15 2.96 3.28 5.78
C THR A 15 2.52 4.27 4.73
N ARG A 16 3.35 5.30 4.51
CA ARG A 16 3.22 6.20 3.37
C ARG A 16 3.79 5.53 2.14
N ILE A 17 2.98 5.42 1.10
CA ILE A 17 3.31 4.76 -0.15
C ILE A 17 2.79 5.58 -1.33
N PHE A 18 3.23 5.24 -2.53
CA PHE A 18 2.77 5.85 -3.78
C PHE A 18 2.30 4.74 -4.72
N ALA A 19 1.36 5.05 -5.61
CA ALA A 19 0.91 4.12 -6.64
C ALA A 19 1.52 4.49 -8.00
N TYR A 20 1.77 3.52 -8.86
CA TYR A 20 2.24 3.78 -10.23
C TYR A 20 1.22 4.56 -11.07
N GLU A 21 -0.08 4.38 -10.79
CA GLU A 21 -1.15 5.15 -11.43
C GLU A 21 -1.07 6.64 -11.07
N ALA A 22 -0.71 6.96 -9.83
CA ALA A 22 -0.65 8.32 -9.30
C ALA A 22 0.62 8.52 -8.45
N PRO A 23 1.80 8.62 -9.08
CA PRO A 23 3.07 8.71 -8.35
C PRO A 23 3.24 10.06 -7.62
N GLU A 24 2.48 11.07 -8.02
CA GLU A 24 2.48 12.41 -7.40
C GLU A 24 1.58 12.49 -6.15
N GLN A 25 0.73 11.48 -5.93
CA GLN A 25 -0.21 11.47 -4.82
C GLN A 25 0.29 10.54 -3.70
N PRO A 26 0.66 11.08 -2.52
CA PRO A 26 1.00 10.23 -1.39
C PRO A 26 -0.25 9.54 -0.87
N LEU A 27 -0.10 8.27 -0.53
CA LEU A 27 -1.15 7.42 0.00
C LEU A 27 -0.71 6.86 1.36
N VAL A 28 -1.66 6.61 2.24
CA VAL A 28 -1.42 5.97 3.53
C VAL A 28 -2.20 4.67 3.58
N ILE A 29 -1.50 3.55 3.81
CA ILE A 29 -2.15 2.24 3.92
C ILE A 29 -2.98 2.23 5.20
N THR A 30 -4.28 1.99 5.09
CA THR A 30 -5.21 1.91 6.22
C THR A 30 -5.59 0.47 6.55
N LYS A 31 -5.60 -0.41 5.54
CA LYS A 31 -5.94 -1.82 5.72
C LYS A 31 -5.34 -2.68 4.62
N TYR A 32 -4.92 -3.89 4.97
CA TYR A 32 -4.57 -4.94 4.02
C TYR A 32 -5.60 -6.07 4.12
N TYR A 33 -6.16 -6.50 2.98
CA TYR A 33 -7.12 -7.60 2.92
C TYR A 33 -7.04 -8.30 1.57
N GLN A 34 -6.87 -9.63 1.56
CA GLN A 34 -6.84 -10.45 0.34
C GLN A 34 -5.92 -9.91 -0.78
N ARG A 35 -4.64 -9.62 -0.48
CA ARG A 35 -3.67 -9.07 -1.45
C ARG A 35 -3.98 -7.68 -1.99
N ILE A 36 -4.95 -6.99 -1.35
CA ILE A 36 -5.35 -5.63 -1.68
C ILE A 36 -4.99 -4.73 -0.51
N TYR A 37 -4.26 -3.66 -0.82
CA TYR A 37 -3.93 -2.58 0.08
C TYR A 37 -4.93 -1.46 -0.09
N TYR A 38 -5.73 -1.24 0.94
CA TYR A 38 -6.62 -0.11 1.05
C TYR A 38 -5.84 1.08 1.59
N CYS A 39 -5.85 2.17 0.84
CA CYS A 39 -5.10 3.37 1.12
C CYS A 39 -6.01 4.60 1.12
N THR A 40 -5.62 5.63 1.86
CA THR A 40 -6.30 6.92 1.87
C THR A 40 -5.33 8.06 1.57
N ILE A 41 -5.85 9.15 1.03
CA ILE A 41 -5.06 10.34 0.70
C ILE A 41 -4.95 11.20 1.98
N PRO A 42 -3.74 11.45 2.51
CA PRO A 42 -3.56 12.24 3.70
C PRO A 42 -3.96 13.70 3.43
N GLY A 43 -4.90 14.21 4.21
CA GLY A 43 -5.38 15.60 4.11
C GLY A 43 -6.63 15.79 3.25
N GLU A 44 -7.07 14.77 2.50
CA GLU A 44 -8.40 14.79 1.91
C GLU A 44 -9.42 14.37 2.99
N ASN A 45 -10.43 15.21 3.26
CA ASN A 45 -11.55 14.87 4.16
C ASN A 45 -12.52 13.85 3.52
N SER A 46 -12.06 13.13 2.51
CA SER A 46 -12.83 12.11 1.82
C SER A 46 -12.72 10.80 2.58
N SER A 47 -13.87 10.23 2.89
CA SER A 47 -14.00 8.81 3.24
C SER A 47 -13.65 7.86 2.07
N ARG A 48 -13.04 8.38 0.99
CA ARG A 48 -12.63 7.60 -0.17
C ARG A 48 -11.40 6.79 0.20
N THR A 49 -11.58 5.47 0.11
CA THR A 49 -10.50 4.51 0.26
C THR A 49 -10.19 3.97 -1.13
N LEU A 50 -8.94 4.06 -1.53
CA LEU A 50 -8.42 3.55 -2.78
C LEU A 50 -7.88 2.14 -2.54
N ALA A 51 -8.13 1.24 -3.48
CA ALA A 51 -7.70 -0.15 -3.38
C ALA A 51 -6.63 -0.39 -4.44
N TYR A 52 -5.45 -0.85 -4.00
CA TYR A 52 -4.32 -1.12 -4.88
C TYR A 52 -3.77 -2.53 -4.65
N PHE A 53 -3.32 -3.18 -5.71
CA PHE A 53 -2.53 -4.40 -5.62
C PHE A 53 -1.07 -4.09 -5.28
N GLU A 54 -0.36 -5.07 -4.72
CA GLU A 54 1.06 -4.93 -4.41
C GLU A 54 1.91 -4.47 -5.60
N ALA A 55 1.65 -5.03 -6.78
CA ALA A 55 2.37 -4.70 -8.01
C ALA A 55 2.11 -3.27 -8.53
N GLU A 56 1.01 -2.65 -8.10
CA GLU A 56 0.66 -1.27 -8.45
C GLU A 56 1.26 -0.25 -7.48
N LEU A 57 1.76 -0.72 -6.34
CA LEU A 57 2.38 0.12 -5.33
C LEU A 57 3.89 0.24 -5.59
N ILE A 58 4.38 1.47 -5.46
CA ILE A 58 5.80 1.77 -5.52
C ILE A 58 6.39 1.40 -4.16
N PRO A 59 7.35 0.47 -4.10
CA PRO A 59 7.97 0.08 -2.83
C PRO A 59 8.60 1.31 -2.18
N PRO A 60 8.30 1.59 -0.89
CA PRO A 60 8.92 2.69 -0.18
C PRO A 60 10.41 2.39 -0.11
N VAL A 61 11.24 3.31 -0.60
CA VAL A 61 12.69 3.17 -0.54
C VAL A 61 13.05 3.03 0.94
N PRO A 62 13.61 1.89 1.40
CA PRO A 62 14.08 1.78 2.77
C PRO A 62 15.18 2.83 2.95
N ALA A 63 15.02 3.71 3.93
CA ALA A 63 16.08 4.65 4.28
C ALA A 63 17.37 3.85 4.54
N PRO A 64 18.53 4.30 4.02
CA PRO A 64 19.80 3.58 4.14
C PRO A 64 20.28 3.44 5.59
#